data_AF-A0A5C4UJI2-F1
#
_entry.id   AF-A0A5C4UJI2-F1
#
_cell.length_a   1.000
_cell.length_b   1.000
_cell.length_c   1.000
_cell.angle_alpha   90.00
_cell.angle_beta   90.00
_cell.angle_gamma   90.00
#
_symmetry.space_group_name_H-M   'P 1'
#
loop_
_entity.id
_entity.type
_entity.pdbx_description
1 polymer ?
#
loop_
_entity_poly.entity_id
_entity_poly.type
_entity_poly.pdbx_seq_one_letter_code
_entity_poly.pdbx_strand_id
1 'polypeptide(L)'
;MPHTPEPADPEAESTEAAEPEPVEGDLPEPIRLDPADLAAGFARLSNVFATAGDTEDETGAVEDLPDDAPPRPAGAGFILLKRGRAHARELARLTRWVDDILLPTYGREISTQAPWCPWWPQHPEAVARLHALWLSWRQHIAPDAGPSGPAIWHRDFLDHTMAQLRSPGGPFAACTTHPHRRAHRLLPPPPATEHDEPASTSVAA
;
A
#
# COMPACT_ATOMS: atom_id res chain seq x y z
N MET A 1 4.43 36.36 -84.08
CA MET A 1 4.06 35.49 -82.93
C MET A 1 4.85 35.97 -81.72
N PRO A 2 4.34 36.94 -80.96
CA PRO A 2 5.06 37.48 -79.82
C PRO A 2 4.77 36.68 -78.54
N HIS A 3 5.84 36.41 -77.81
CA HIS A 3 5.90 35.69 -76.53
C HIS A 3 4.92 36.25 -75.48
N THR A 4 4.19 35.36 -74.83
CA THR A 4 3.44 35.62 -73.59
C THR A 4 4.40 35.54 -72.41
N PRO A 5 4.48 36.56 -71.52
CA PRO A 5 5.23 36.45 -70.29
C PRO A 5 4.46 35.64 -69.24
N GLU A 6 5.20 34.77 -68.55
CA GLU A 6 4.81 33.87 -67.47
C GLU A 6 4.34 34.66 -66.21
N PRO A 7 3.30 34.21 -65.49
CA PRO A 7 2.85 34.90 -64.28
C PRO A 7 3.83 34.67 -63.12
N ALA A 8 4.19 35.75 -62.43
CA ALA A 8 5.02 35.73 -61.23
C ALA A 8 4.33 34.99 -60.08
N ASP A 9 5.05 34.06 -59.45
CA ASP A 9 4.65 33.36 -58.22
C ASP A 9 4.39 34.36 -57.07
N PRO A 10 3.36 34.15 -56.24
CA PRO A 10 3.16 34.94 -55.04
C PRO A 10 4.20 34.55 -53.98
N GLU A 11 4.90 35.55 -53.46
CA GLU A 11 5.87 35.43 -52.37
C GLU A 11 5.25 34.69 -51.18
N ALA A 12 5.84 33.55 -50.80
CA ALA A 12 5.50 32.84 -49.58
C ALA A 12 6.01 33.65 -48.38
N GLU A 13 5.10 34.40 -47.76
CA GLU A 13 5.33 35.06 -46.48
C GLU A 13 5.57 33.99 -45.41
N SER A 14 6.85 33.76 -45.12
CA SER A 14 7.29 32.84 -44.08
C SER A 14 7.01 33.52 -42.74
N THR A 15 5.90 33.16 -42.09
CA THR A 15 5.68 33.52 -40.68
C THR A 15 6.75 32.83 -39.84
N GLU A 16 7.79 33.58 -39.51
CA GLU A 16 8.79 33.22 -38.52
C GLU A 16 8.05 32.99 -37.19
N ALA A 17 7.95 31.72 -36.78
CA ALA A 17 7.39 31.37 -35.49
C ALA A 17 8.29 31.97 -34.41
N ALA A 18 7.81 33.01 -33.74
CA ALA A 18 8.50 33.61 -32.61
C ALA A 18 8.88 32.52 -31.61
N GLU A 19 10.18 32.43 -31.31
CA GLU A 19 10.68 31.55 -30.26
C GLU A 19 9.94 31.88 -28.95
N PRO A 20 9.46 30.88 -28.18
CA PRO A 20 8.81 31.16 -26.91
C PRO A 20 9.83 31.80 -25.97
N GLU A 21 9.54 33.04 -25.55
CA GLU A 21 10.28 33.77 -24.51
C GLU A 21 10.54 32.86 -23.30
N PRO A 22 11.76 32.82 -22.75
CA PRO A 22 12.07 32.02 -21.58
C PRO A 22 11.23 32.55 -20.40
N VAL A 23 10.24 31.77 -19.98
CA VAL A 23 9.55 32.01 -18.72
C VAL A 23 10.55 31.70 -17.61
N GLU A 24 11.29 32.72 -17.16
CA GLU A 24 12.04 32.73 -15.91
C GLU A 24 11.05 32.73 -14.74
N GLY A 25 10.31 31.63 -14.63
CA GLY A 25 9.55 31.29 -13.43
C GLY A 25 10.53 30.76 -12.40
N ASP A 26 10.57 31.41 -11.25
CA ASP A 26 11.29 30.99 -10.06
C ASP A 26 10.97 29.52 -9.78
N LEU A 27 11.91 28.62 -10.09
CA LEU A 27 11.76 27.20 -9.77
C LEU A 27 11.71 27.08 -8.25
N PRO A 28 10.72 26.36 -7.67
CA PRO A 28 10.67 26.18 -6.24
C PRO A 28 12.01 25.60 -5.76
N GLU A 29 12.56 26.17 -4.67
CA GLU A 29 13.86 25.73 -4.15
C GLU A 29 13.89 24.20 -4.02
N PRO A 30 14.99 23.55 -4.43
CA PRO A 30 15.11 22.11 -4.29
C PRO A 30 14.94 21.73 -2.82
N ILE A 31 14.05 20.78 -2.56
CA ILE A 31 13.80 20.24 -1.22
C ILE A 31 15.15 19.75 -0.66
N ARG A 32 15.70 20.49 0.31
CA ARG A 32 16.91 20.07 1.03
C ARG A 32 16.50 19.10 2.12
N LEU A 33 16.76 17.82 1.91
CA LEU A 33 16.62 16.79 2.95
C LEU A 33 17.82 16.89 3.90
N ASP A 34 17.57 17.01 5.20
CA ASP A 34 18.63 17.05 6.22
C ASP A 34 19.35 15.69 6.27
N PRO A 35 20.69 15.64 6.14
CA PRO A 35 21.46 14.40 6.27
C PRO A 35 21.21 13.66 7.60
N ALA A 36 20.90 14.37 8.68
CA ALA A 36 20.56 13.77 9.96
C ALA A 36 19.21 13.04 9.93
N ASP A 37 18.21 13.61 9.24
CA ASP A 37 16.91 12.97 9.04
C ASP A 37 17.03 11.73 8.14
N LEU A 38 17.87 11.80 7.12
CA LEU A 38 18.19 10.65 6.27
C LEU A 38 18.92 9.55 7.04
N ALA A 39 19.90 9.91 7.88
CA ALA A 39 20.63 8.96 8.71
C ALA A 39 19.71 8.31 9.76
N ALA A 40 18.82 9.10 10.39
CA ALA A 40 17.81 8.58 11.30
C ALA A 40 16.83 7.64 10.60
N GLY A 41 16.39 7.98 9.39
CA GLY A 41 15.58 7.11 8.53
C GLY A 41 16.31 5.81 8.21
N PHE A 42 17.55 5.88 7.75
CA PHE A 42 18.37 4.71 7.42
C PHE A 42 18.64 3.81 8.62
N ALA A 43 18.91 4.38 9.80
CA ALA A 43 19.10 3.63 11.04
C ALA A 43 17.82 2.89 11.47
N ARG A 44 16.65 3.54 11.34
CA ARG A 44 15.35 2.89 11.60
C ARG A 44 15.10 1.73 10.64
N LEU A 45 15.34 1.94 9.33
CA LEU A 45 15.22 0.89 8.32
C LEU A 45 16.14 -0.29 8.64
N SER A 46 17.42 -0.03 8.94
CA SER A 46 18.42 -1.05 9.25
C SER A 46 18.04 -1.89 10.48
N ASN A 47 17.49 -1.25 11.53
CA ASN A 47 17.06 -1.94 12.74
C ASN A 47 15.83 -2.84 12.50
N VAL A 48 14.94 -2.45 11.59
CA VAL A 48 13.79 -3.28 11.19
C VAL A 48 14.25 -4.53 10.44
N PHE A 49 15.31 -4.46 9.63
CA PHE A 49 15.89 -5.64 8.99
C PHE A 49 16.65 -6.54 9.96
N ALA A 50 17.33 -5.98 10.97
CA ALA A 50 18.06 -6.76 11.97
C ALA A 50 17.13 -7.57 12.89
N THR A 51 15.98 -7.01 13.27
CA THR A 51 15.00 -7.67 14.18
C THR A 51 14.14 -8.73 13.49
N ALA A 52 14.25 -8.90 12.17
CA ALA A 52 13.58 -9.97 11.43
C ALA A 52 14.31 -11.32 11.55
N GLY A 53 15.55 -11.34 12.07
CA GLY A 53 16.39 -12.53 12.18
C GLY A 53 16.20 -13.38 13.43
N ASP A 54 15.60 -12.85 14.51
CA ASP A 54 15.48 -13.56 15.78
C ASP A 54 14.01 -13.81 16.14
N THR A 55 13.49 -15.00 15.82
CA THR A 55 12.50 -15.70 16.68
C THR A 55 12.38 -17.16 16.25
N GLU A 56 13.29 -17.99 16.75
CA GLU A 56 13.04 -19.44 16.89
C GLU A 56 12.78 -19.77 18.37
N ASP A 57 11.80 -20.64 18.56
CA ASP A 57 11.46 -21.48 19.73
C ASP A 57 10.65 -20.90 20.92
N GLU A 58 9.36 -21.27 21.00
CA GLU A 58 8.89 -22.34 21.90
C GLU A 58 7.40 -22.66 21.66
N THR A 59 7.23 -23.83 21.06
CA THR A 59 6.18 -24.87 21.17
C THR A 59 4.95 -24.64 22.07
N GLY A 60 3.77 -24.77 21.44
CA GLY A 60 2.50 -25.09 22.09
C GLY A 60 1.88 -26.31 21.42
N ALA A 61 1.87 -27.43 22.15
CA ALA A 61 1.19 -28.71 21.93
C ALA A 61 0.57 -28.97 20.55
N VAL A 62 1.17 -29.89 19.79
CA VAL A 62 0.61 -30.47 18.57
C VAL A 62 0.14 -31.89 18.88
N GLU A 63 -1.13 -32.18 18.62
CA GLU A 63 -1.66 -33.54 18.59
C GLU A 63 -0.89 -34.38 17.56
N ASP A 64 -0.60 -35.61 17.95
CA ASP A 64 0.24 -36.61 17.28
C ASP A 64 -0.21 -36.84 15.81
N LEU A 65 0.55 -36.29 14.87
CA LEU A 65 0.47 -36.57 13.44
C LEU A 65 1.81 -37.20 13.01
N PRO A 66 1.82 -38.17 12.09
CA PRO A 66 3.04 -38.88 11.72
C PRO A 66 4.12 -37.94 11.17
N ASP A 67 5.34 -38.14 11.67
CA ASP A 67 6.56 -37.32 11.56
C ASP A 67 7.11 -37.15 10.12
N ASP A 68 6.56 -37.85 9.14
CA ASP A 68 7.07 -37.90 7.75
C ASP A 68 6.30 -37.00 6.75
N ALA A 69 5.46 -36.09 7.23
CA ALA A 69 4.89 -35.07 6.35
C ALA A 69 5.97 -34.03 5.99
N PRO A 70 6.23 -33.71 4.71
CA PRO A 70 7.13 -32.63 4.36
C PRO A 70 6.70 -31.36 5.11
N PRO A 71 7.64 -30.56 5.65
CA PRO A 71 7.28 -29.35 6.39
C PRO A 71 6.39 -28.53 5.47
N ARG A 72 5.10 -28.46 5.82
CA ARG A 72 4.14 -27.65 5.08
C ARG A 72 4.80 -26.27 5.04
N PRO A 73 5.06 -25.67 3.87
CA PRO A 73 5.69 -24.35 3.84
C PRO A 73 4.89 -23.51 4.82
N ALA A 74 5.57 -22.93 5.81
CA ALA A 74 4.93 -22.15 6.85
C ALA A 74 4.23 -21.00 6.14
N GLY A 75 2.99 -21.26 5.67
CA GLY A 75 2.24 -20.36 4.83
C GLY A 75 2.17 -19.10 5.65
N ALA A 76 2.63 -17.99 5.08
CA ALA A 76 2.63 -16.71 5.75
C ALA A 76 1.20 -16.43 6.21
N GLY A 77 0.91 -16.83 7.45
CA GLY A 77 -0.46 -17.14 7.84
C GLY A 77 -1.23 -15.85 7.79
N PHE A 78 -2.15 -15.73 6.85
CA PHE A 78 -2.87 -14.48 6.65
C PHE A 78 -3.56 -14.09 7.96
N ILE A 79 -3.47 -12.83 8.37
CA ILE A 79 -3.84 -12.40 9.72
C ILE A 79 -5.28 -12.72 10.10
N LEU A 80 -6.19 -12.80 9.12
CA LEU A 80 -7.59 -13.19 9.31
C LEU A 80 -7.78 -14.65 9.74
N LEU A 81 -6.79 -15.51 9.47
CA LEU A 81 -6.80 -16.92 9.85
C LEU A 81 -6.21 -17.16 11.25
N LYS A 82 -5.51 -16.16 11.81
CA LYS A 82 -4.90 -16.25 13.15
C LYS A 82 -5.97 -15.99 14.23
N ARG A 83 -5.82 -16.63 15.39
CA ARG A 83 -6.73 -16.49 16.54
C ARG A 83 -5.99 -16.08 17.81
N GLY A 84 -6.70 -15.44 18.74
CA GLY A 84 -6.23 -15.12 20.09
C GLY A 84 -4.85 -14.44 20.12
N ARG A 85 -3.94 -14.98 20.94
CA ARG A 85 -2.58 -14.45 21.12
C ARG A 85 -1.76 -14.42 19.83
N ALA A 86 -1.95 -15.37 18.92
CA ALA A 86 -1.24 -15.40 17.64
C ALA A 86 -1.66 -14.22 16.75
N HIS A 87 -2.96 -13.90 16.72
CA HIS A 87 -3.47 -12.73 16.01
C HIS A 87 -2.93 -11.42 16.61
N ALA A 88 -2.97 -11.29 17.93
CA ALA A 88 -2.47 -10.08 18.62
C ALA A 88 -0.98 -9.83 18.36
N ARG A 89 -0.14 -10.88 18.38
CA ARG A 89 1.29 -10.78 18.07
C ARG A 89 1.54 -10.37 16.61
N GLU A 90 0.78 -10.95 15.68
CA GLU A 90 0.88 -10.59 14.26
C GLU A 90 0.49 -9.14 14.02
N LEU A 91 -0.61 -8.70 14.63
CA LEU A 91 -1.10 -7.32 14.52
C LEU A 91 -0.07 -6.34 15.09
N ALA A 92 0.57 -6.64 16.21
CA ALA A 92 1.63 -5.81 16.78
C ALA A 92 2.86 -5.68 15.84
N ARG A 93 3.28 -6.78 15.20
CA ARG A 93 4.36 -6.76 14.20
C ARG A 93 3.97 -5.92 12.99
N LEU A 94 2.74 -6.09 12.50
CA LEU A 94 2.19 -5.29 11.40
C LEU A 94 2.15 -3.81 11.77
N THR A 95 1.68 -3.46 12.97
CA THR A 95 1.63 -2.07 13.44
C THR A 95 2.98 -1.42 13.45
N ARG A 96 4.00 -2.11 13.99
CA ARG A 96 5.37 -1.61 13.95
C ARG A 96 5.83 -1.33 12.51
N TRP A 97 5.61 -2.26 11.59
CA TRP A 97 5.99 -2.06 10.19
C TRP A 97 5.23 -0.89 9.54
N VAL A 98 3.93 -0.73 9.83
CA VAL A 98 3.15 0.40 9.32
C VAL A 98 3.71 1.74 9.83
N ASP A 99 4.02 1.82 11.12
CA ASP A 99 4.46 3.05 11.76
C ASP A 99 5.92 3.41 11.46
N ASP A 100 6.80 2.41 11.31
CA ASP A 100 8.25 2.62 11.13
C ASP A 100 8.68 2.65 9.67
N ILE A 101 7.94 1.98 8.77
CA ILE A 101 8.30 1.83 7.36
C ILE A 101 7.25 2.45 6.44
N LEU A 102 6.00 1.99 6.52
CA LEU A 102 4.99 2.36 5.52
C LEU A 102 4.63 3.86 5.59
N LEU A 103 4.27 4.36 6.76
CA LEU A 103 3.82 5.75 6.91
C LEU A 103 4.93 6.77 6.74
N PRO A 104 6.14 6.61 7.32
CA PRO A 104 7.22 7.57 7.10
C PRO A 104 7.65 7.68 5.64
N THR A 105 7.59 6.59 4.88
CA THR A 105 8.05 6.57 3.48
C THR A 105 6.94 6.84 2.47
N TYR A 106 5.72 6.34 2.70
CA TYR A 106 4.62 6.35 1.71
C TYR A 106 3.33 7.01 2.23
N GLY A 107 3.30 7.43 3.49
CA GLY A 107 2.16 8.06 4.15
C GLY A 107 2.00 9.54 3.81
N ARG A 108 1.96 9.89 2.51
CA ARG A 108 1.69 11.26 1.98
C ARG A 108 0.56 11.96 2.76
N GLU A 109 0.49 13.29 2.69
CA GLU A 109 -0.46 14.12 3.44
C GLU A 109 -1.89 13.56 3.52
N ILE A 110 -2.51 13.67 4.70
CA ILE A 110 -3.91 13.28 4.92
C ILE A 110 -4.82 14.37 4.37
N SER A 111 -5.68 14.00 3.42
CA SER A 111 -6.68 14.89 2.83
C SER A 111 -8.01 14.17 2.63
N THR A 112 -9.05 14.89 2.20
CA THR A 112 -10.31 14.27 1.77
C THR A 112 -10.12 13.29 0.61
N GLN A 113 -9.12 13.51 -0.25
CA GLN A 113 -8.82 12.63 -1.38
C GLN A 113 -7.94 11.43 -0.99
N ALA A 114 -7.27 11.51 0.16
CA ALA A 114 -6.39 10.47 0.68
C ALA A 114 -6.51 10.37 2.22
N PRO A 115 -7.64 9.89 2.76
CA PRO A 115 -7.83 9.73 4.20
C PRO A 115 -6.83 8.73 4.81
N TRP A 116 -6.61 8.85 6.11
CA TRP A 116 -5.89 7.85 6.91
C TRP A 116 -6.45 7.80 8.33
N CYS A 117 -6.82 6.62 8.81
CA CYS A 117 -7.27 6.47 10.19
C CYS A 117 -6.10 6.08 11.12
N PRO A 118 -5.79 6.83 12.19
CA PRO A 118 -4.80 6.40 13.18
C PRO A 118 -5.28 5.20 14.00
N TRP A 119 -6.59 4.90 13.99
CA TRP A 119 -7.17 3.69 14.56
C TRP A 119 -7.42 2.61 13.49
N TRP A 120 -6.62 2.59 12.41
CA TRP A 120 -6.73 1.59 11.35
C TRP A 120 -6.78 0.13 11.83
N PRO A 121 -6.18 -0.30 12.99
CA PRO A 121 -6.33 -1.67 13.45
C PRO A 121 -7.79 -2.08 13.75
N GLN A 122 -8.69 -1.10 13.94
CA GLN A 122 -10.12 -1.34 14.13
C GLN A 122 -10.87 -1.59 12.81
N HIS A 123 -10.23 -1.38 11.66
CA HIS A 123 -10.80 -1.60 10.34
C HIS A 123 -10.37 -2.97 9.79
N PRO A 124 -11.23 -4.00 9.77
CA PRO A 124 -10.82 -5.35 9.37
C PRO A 124 -10.27 -5.42 7.94
N GLU A 125 -10.85 -4.64 7.02
CA GLU A 125 -10.36 -4.54 5.65
C GLU A 125 -8.96 -3.89 5.58
N ALA A 126 -8.70 -2.86 6.39
CA ALA A 126 -7.39 -2.24 6.46
C ALA A 126 -6.34 -3.21 6.99
N VAL A 127 -6.66 -3.93 8.08
CA VAL A 127 -5.80 -4.97 8.65
C VAL A 127 -5.47 -6.04 7.61
N ALA A 128 -6.47 -6.52 6.88
CA ALA A 128 -6.30 -7.52 5.82
C ALA A 128 -5.39 -7.04 4.69
N ARG A 129 -5.65 -5.84 4.14
CA ARG A 129 -4.87 -5.25 3.03
C ARG A 129 -3.44 -4.93 3.45
N LEU A 130 -3.25 -4.30 4.61
CA LEU A 130 -1.93 -3.95 5.13
C LEU A 130 -1.12 -5.19 5.47
N HIS A 131 -1.75 -6.25 6.00
CA HIS A 131 -1.05 -7.51 6.24
C HIS A 131 -0.58 -8.16 4.94
N ALA A 132 -1.45 -8.24 3.93
CA ALA A 132 -1.06 -8.77 2.61
C ALA A 132 0.09 -7.96 1.98
N LEU A 133 0.04 -6.63 2.08
CA LEU A 133 1.10 -5.74 1.61
C LEU A 133 2.42 -5.96 2.37
N TRP A 134 2.36 -6.16 3.69
CA TRP A 134 3.54 -6.47 4.49
C TRP A 134 4.13 -7.84 4.14
N LEU A 135 3.28 -8.84 3.88
CA LEU A 135 3.73 -10.16 3.40
C LEU A 135 4.46 -10.06 2.06
N SER A 136 3.88 -9.34 1.09
CA SER A 136 4.53 -9.15 -0.21
C SER A 136 5.81 -8.33 -0.10
N TRP A 137 5.86 -7.33 0.80
CA TRP A 137 7.08 -6.59 1.08
C TRP A 137 8.19 -7.53 1.52
N ARG A 138 7.95 -8.36 2.55
CA ARG A 138 8.96 -9.32 3.04
C ARG A 138 9.48 -10.25 1.95
N GLN A 139 8.60 -10.73 1.08
CA GLN A 139 9.00 -11.59 -0.04
C GLN A 139 9.90 -10.86 -1.05
N HIS A 140 9.63 -9.59 -1.34
CA HIS A 140 10.31 -8.85 -2.43
C HIS A 140 11.54 -8.04 -1.98
N ILE A 141 11.78 -7.97 -0.67
CA ILE A 141 13.01 -7.45 -0.07
C ILE A 141 13.90 -8.54 0.54
N ALA A 142 13.47 -9.80 0.46
CA ALA A 142 14.32 -10.91 0.87
C ALA A 142 15.60 -10.97 0.00
N PRO A 143 16.74 -11.46 0.55
CA PRO A 143 18.01 -11.51 -0.18
C PRO A 143 17.96 -12.29 -1.52
N ASP A 144 17.04 -13.24 -1.63
CA ASP A 144 16.81 -14.09 -2.81
C ASP A 144 15.85 -13.49 -3.83
N ALA A 145 15.18 -12.36 -3.54
CA ALA A 145 14.24 -11.70 -4.46
C ALA A 145 14.94 -11.03 -5.67
N GLY A 146 16.26 -10.86 -5.61
CA GLY A 146 17.04 -10.16 -6.63
C GLY A 146 16.87 -8.63 -6.61
N PRO A 147 17.68 -7.90 -7.39
CA PRO A 147 17.74 -6.43 -7.32
C PRO A 147 16.46 -5.73 -7.83
N SER A 148 15.63 -6.40 -8.63
CA SER A 148 14.36 -5.87 -9.13
C SER A 148 13.20 -6.03 -8.13
N GLY A 149 13.37 -6.80 -7.06
CA GLY A 149 12.33 -7.08 -6.06
C GLY A 149 11.61 -5.83 -5.55
N PRO A 150 12.32 -4.78 -5.10
CA PRO A 150 11.68 -3.56 -4.65
C PRO A 150 10.82 -2.88 -5.73
N ALA A 151 11.28 -2.83 -6.98
CA ALA A 151 10.52 -2.21 -8.07
C ALA A 151 9.22 -2.98 -8.37
N ILE A 152 9.28 -4.31 -8.35
CA ILE A 152 8.12 -5.19 -8.50
C ILE A 152 7.15 -4.96 -7.34
N TRP A 153 7.65 -4.88 -6.10
CA TRP A 153 6.81 -4.65 -4.93
C TRP A 153 6.00 -3.35 -5.00
N HIS A 154 6.65 -2.26 -5.43
CA HIS A 154 5.97 -0.97 -5.59
C HIS A 154 4.83 -1.07 -6.61
N ARG A 155 5.16 -1.56 -7.81
CA ARG A 155 4.25 -1.66 -8.96
C ARG A 155 3.05 -2.57 -8.68
N ASP A 156 3.31 -3.78 -8.18
CA ASP A 156 2.30 -4.84 -8.13
C ASP A 156 1.49 -4.84 -6.83
N PHE A 157 2.00 -4.24 -5.74
CA PHE A 157 1.38 -4.36 -4.43
C PHE A 157 1.17 -3.02 -3.72
N LEU A 158 2.22 -2.22 -3.57
CA LEU A 158 2.15 -0.99 -2.77
C LEU A 158 1.17 0.01 -3.37
N ASP A 159 1.36 0.38 -4.63
CA ASP A 159 0.60 1.47 -5.26
C ASP A 159 -0.90 1.14 -5.31
N HIS A 160 -1.23 -0.10 -5.69
CA HIS A 160 -2.60 -0.59 -5.70
C HIS A 160 -3.22 -0.65 -4.29
N THR A 161 -2.47 -1.13 -3.29
CA THR A 161 -2.98 -1.22 -1.92
C THR A 161 -3.23 0.16 -1.33
N MET A 162 -2.28 1.09 -1.50
CA MET A 162 -2.40 2.45 -0.98
C MET A 162 -3.52 3.23 -1.67
N ALA A 163 -3.69 3.07 -2.98
CA ALA A 163 -4.79 3.68 -3.73
C ALA A 163 -6.17 3.22 -3.24
N GLN A 164 -6.33 1.93 -2.94
CA GLN A 164 -7.58 1.38 -2.42
C GLN A 164 -7.84 1.78 -0.96
N LEU A 165 -6.82 1.63 -0.11
CA LEU A 165 -6.92 1.87 1.32
C LEU A 165 -7.24 3.35 1.63
N ARG A 166 -6.63 4.26 0.86
CA ARG A 166 -6.79 5.71 1.00
C ARG A 166 -7.72 6.30 -0.06
N SER A 167 -8.55 5.50 -0.71
CA SER A 167 -9.61 6.03 -1.59
C SER A 167 -10.64 6.81 -0.75
N PRO A 168 -11.25 7.89 -1.27
CA PRO A 168 -12.40 8.55 -0.63
C PRO A 168 -13.59 7.63 -0.40
N GLY A 169 -13.70 6.54 -1.16
CA GLY A 169 -14.69 5.47 -0.96
C GLY A 169 -14.14 4.22 -0.27
N GLY A 170 -12.90 4.27 0.22
CA GLY A 170 -12.22 3.14 0.85
C GLY A 170 -12.60 2.94 2.32
N PRO A 171 -11.91 2.03 3.04
CA PRO A 171 -12.22 1.68 4.42
C PRO A 171 -12.05 2.85 5.40
N PHE A 172 -11.33 3.91 5.02
CA PHE A 172 -11.15 5.13 5.81
C PHE A 172 -12.05 6.30 5.37
N ALA A 173 -13.01 6.08 4.47
CA ALA A 173 -13.90 7.13 3.93
C ALA A 173 -14.62 7.96 5.01
N ALA A 174 -14.99 7.33 6.12
CA ALA A 174 -15.67 7.99 7.25
C ALA A 174 -14.72 8.37 8.41
N CYS A 175 -13.40 8.37 8.17
CA CYS A 175 -12.38 8.64 9.18
C CYS A 175 -11.65 9.97 8.90
N THR A 176 -10.54 10.19 9.61
CA THR A 176 -9.72 11.40 9.52
C THR A 176 -9.32 11.75 8.08
N THR A 177 -9.86 12.88 7.61
CA THR A 177 -9.53 13.53 6.33
C THR A 177 -8.70 14.81 6.51
N HIS A 178 -8.43 15.19 7.77
CA HIS A 178 -7.60 16.34 8.11
C HIS A 178 -6.79 16.04 9.39
N PRO A 179 -5.45 16.20 9.42
CA PRO A 179 -4.61 15.80 10.55
C PRO A 179 -5.05 16.37 11.90
N HIS A 180 -5.52 17.62 11.91
CA HIS A 180 -5.98 18.32 13.11
C HIS A 180 -7.44 18.04 13.50
N ARG A 181 -8.21 17.34 12.65
CA ARG A 181 -9.61 16.97 12.93
C ARG A 181 -9.75 15.46 12.79
N ARG A 182 -9.34 14.77 13.85
CA ARG A 182 -9.42 13.32 13.92
C ARG A 182 -10.86 12.86 13.98
N ALA A 183 -11.21 11.91 13.12
CA ALA A 183 -12.52 11.27 13.07
C ALA A 183 -12.32 9.77 12.91
N HIS A 184 -13.21 9.00 13.54
CA HIS A 184 -13.18 7.55 13.44
C HIS A 184 -14.60 7.01 13.40
N ARG A 185 -14.92 6.28 12.34
CA ARG A 185 -16.18 5.58 12.17
C ARG A 185 -15.95 4.36 11.29
N LEU A 186 -16.36 3.20 11.79
CA LEU A 186 -16.42 1.98 11.00
C LEU A 186 -17.67 2.01 10.12
N LEU A 187 -17.50 1.76 8.83
CA LEU A 187 -18.61 1.54 7.91
C LEU A 187 -19.07 0.09 8.05
N PRO A 188 -20.38 -0.18 8.21
CA PRO A 188 -20.88 -1.54 8.28
C PRO A 188 -20.68 -2.24 6.93
N PRO A 189 -20.38 -3.56 6.92
CA PRO A 189 -20.43 -4.33 5.70
C PRO A 189 -21.87 -4.39 5.15
N PRO A 190 -22.05 -4.73 3.87
CA PRO A 190 -23.37 -5.03 3.34
C PRO A 190 -24.04 -6.17 4.14
N PRO A 191 -25.39 -6.24 4.13
CA PRO A 191 -26.10 -7.33 4.78
C PRO A 191 -25.64 -8.68 4.23
N ALA A 192 -25.68 -9.70 5.09
CA ALA A 192 -25.39 -11.07 4.68
C ALA A 192 -26.38 -11.53 3.60
N THR A 193 -25.94 -12.47 2.76
CA THR A 193 -26.82 -13.13 1.81
C THR A 193 -27.97 -13.80 2.57
N GLU A 194 -29.20 -13.54 2.12
CA GLU A 194 -30.38 -14.21 2.65
C GLU A 194 -30.32 -15.70 2.25
N HIS A 195 -30.41 -16.58 3.24
CA HIS A 195 -30.55 -18.01 3.03
C HIS A 195 -31.92 -18.42 3.52
N ASP A 196 -32.77 -18.93 2.64
CA ASP A 196 -33.98 -19.63 3.04
C ASP A 196 -33.56 -20.89 3.80
N GLU A 197 -33.74 -20.88 5.13
CA GLU A 197 -33.55 -22.08 5.93
C GLU A 197 -34.65 -23.08 5.52
N PRO A 198 -34.32 -24.29 5.04
CA PRO A 198 -35.34 -25.26 4.71
C PRO A 198 -36.08 -25.61 6.01
N ALA A 199 -37.40 -25.40 6.01
CA ALA A 199 -38.26 -25.67 7.15
C ALA A 199 -37.89 -27.03 7.76
N SER A 200 -37.36 -27.00 8.98
CA SER A 200 -37.12 -28.20 9.78
C SER A 200 -38.43 -28.94 9.90
N THR A 201 -38.63 -29.91 9.03
CA THR A 201 -39.78 -30.81 9.06
C THR A 201 -39.52 -31.75 10.22
N SER A 202 -39.97 -31.33 11.41
CA SER A 202 -40.08 -32.20 12.57
C SER A 202 -41.06 -33.31 12.22
N VAL A 203 -40.56 -34.42 11.68
CA VAL A 203 -41.31 -35.67 11.60
C VAL A 203 -41.34 -36.26 13.01
N ALA A 204 -42.44 -36.01 13.72
CA ALA A 204 -42.77 -36.75 14.92
C ALA A 204 -43.16 -38.19 14.52
N ALA A 205 -42.48 -39.18 15.09
CA ALA A 205 -42.86 -40.59 15.08
C ALA A 205 -42.83 -41.12 16.51
#